data_AF-K1TRQ8-F1
#
_entry.id   AF-K1TRQ8-F1
#
_cell.length_a   1.000
_cell.length_b   1.000
_cell.length_c   1.000
_cell.angle_alpha   90.00
_cell.angle_beta   90.00
_cell.angle_gamma   90.00
#
_symmetry.space_group_name_H-M   'P 1'
#
loop_
_entity.id
_entity.type
_entity.pdbx_description
1 polymer ?
#
loop_
_entity_poly.entity_id
_entity_poly.type
_entity_poly.pdbx_seq_one_letter_code
_entity_poly.pdbx_strand_id
1 'polypeptide(L)'
;DLEVNNDEAGTTVSLIRGVLRGLKDHGYKIGGFNAYATSDVLVGAGLSSSAAFEVVVGTIISGLYNDMKINSVEIAQISQYAENVFFKKPCGLMDQMACSVGGMVNIDFKDPTKPIVKKVPTEFEKYDYSLCIVDTKGDHVDLTDDYAMIPSEMKKVANFLGEDYLRDCDSNEFYIRLD
;
A
#
# COMPACT_ATOMS: atom_id res chain seq x y z
N ASP A 1 15.47 0.28 -20.73
CA ASP A 1 15.30 -1.01 -20.05
C ASP A 1 14.50 -0.78 -18.76
N LEU A 2 13.50 -1.62 -18.46
CA LEU A 2 12.68 -1.59 -17.24
C LEU A 2 12.68 -2.97 -16.54
N GLU A 3 13.66 -3.82 -16.83
CA GLU A 3 13.86 -5.06 -16.08
C GLU A 3 14.33 -4.78 -14.65
N VAL A 4 14.07 -5.73 -13.76
CA VAL A 4 14.51 -5.64 -12.36
C VAL A 4 16.04 -5.54 -12.32
N ASN A 5 16.54 -4.50 -11.64
CA ASN A 5 17.95 -4.33 -11.35
C ASN A 5 18.18 -4.60 -9.85
N ASN A 6 18.88 -5.69 -9.52
CA ASN A 6 19.12 -6.07 -8.13
C ASN A 6 20.04 -5.08 -7.40
N ASP A 7 20.89 -4.32 -8.12
CA ASP A 7 21.75 -3.30 -7.53
C ASP A 7 20.95 -2.07 -7.05
N GLU A 8 19.69 -1.93 -7.50
CA GLU A 8 18.78 -0.84 -7.11
C GLU A 8 17.78 -1.27 -6.02
N ALA A 9 17.84 -2.51 -5.52
CA ALA A 9 16.94 -3.00 -4.48
C ALA A 9 17.02 -2.11 -3.22
N GLY A 10 15.87 -1.82 -2.59
CA GLY A 10 15.80 -0.91 -1.45
C GLY A 10 15.99 0.58 -1.77
N THR A 11 16.03 0.98 -3.04
CA THR A 11 16.20 2.39 -3.44
C THR A 11 14.95 3.00 -4.07
N THR A 12 14.84 4.32 -4.05
CA THR A 12 13.78 5.05 -4.75
C THR A 12 13.82 4.85 -6.27
N VAL A 13 14.99 4.57 -6.84
CA VAL A 13 15.15 4.31 -8.28
C VAL A 13 14.44 3.02 -8.68
N SER A 14 14.53 1.96 -7.87
CA SER A 14 13.81 0.72 -8.15
C SER A 14 12.30 0.87 -8.03
N LEU A 15 11.79 1.72 -7.12
CA LEU A 15 10.37 2.06 -7.05
C LEU A 15 9.89 2.75 -8.33
N ILE A 16 10.59 3.78 -8.80
CA ILE A 16 10.24 4.47 -10.06
C ILE A 16 10.21 3.45 -11.21
N ARG A 17 11.25 2.61 -11.30
CA ARG A 17 11.36 1.59 -12.35
C ARG A 17 10.21 0.59 -12.27
N GLY A 18 9.86 0.14 -11.06
CA GLY A 18 8.77 -0.80 -10.83
C GLY A 18 7.40 -0.23 -11.18
N VAL A 19 7.13 1.03 -10.83
CA VAL A 19 5.89 1.71 -11.22
C VAL A 19 5.80 1.84 -12.74
N LEU A 20 6.88 2.27 -13.41
CA LEU A 20 6.92 2.37 -14.86
C LEU A 20 6.75 1.00 -15.55
N ARG A 21 7.36 -0.05 -14.99
CA ARG A 21 7.19 -1.42 -15.48
C ARG A 21 5.75 -1.86 -15.34
N GLY A 22 5.16 -1.74 -14.15
CA GLY A 22 3.79 -2.15 -13.89
C GLY A 22 2.80 -1.40 -14.79
N LEU A 23 2.94 -0.09 -14.96
CA LEU A 23 2.12 0.69 -15.90
C LEU A 23 2.23 0.17 -17.34
N LYS A 24 3.46 -0.09 -17.81
CA LYS A 24 3.69 -0.62 -19.15
C LYS A 24 3.06 -1.99 -19.34
N ASP A 25 3.20 -2.88 -18.36
CA ASP A 25 2.66 -4.25 -18.41
C ASP A 25 1.12 -4.27 -18.40
N HIS A 26 0.49 -3.23 -17.83
CA HIS A 26 -0.97 -3.01 -17.90
C HIS A 26 -1.43 -2.27 -19.16
N GLY A 27 -0.53 -2.00 -20.11
CA GLY A 27 -0.84 -1.39 -21.40
C GLY A 27 -0.93 0.15 -21.39
N TYR A 28 -0.51 0.80 -20.31
CA TYR A 28 -0.48 2.26 -20.24
C TYR A 28 0.72 2.85 -20.97
N LYS A 29 0.55 4.08 -21.46
CA LYS A 29 1.65 4.83 -22.07
C LYS A 29 2.59 5.34 -20.98
N ILE A 30 3.88 5.26 -21.24
CA ILE A 30 4.93 5.76 -20.35
C ILE A 30 5.91 6.61 -21.15
N GLY A 31 6.65 7.49 -20.46
CA GLY A 31 7.71 8.30 -21.05
C GLY A 31 8.59 8.96 -19.99
N GLY A 32 9.63 9.65 -20.45
CA GLY A 32 10.57 10.35 -19.58
C GLY A 32 10.05 11.72 -19.16
N PHE A 33 10.27 12.07 -17.90
CA PHE A 33 9.91 13.36 -17.34
C PHE A 33 11.00 13.84 -16.37
N ASN A 34 11.03 15.15 -16.13
CA ASN A 34 11.82 15.72 -15.04
C ASN A 34 10.86 16.08 -13.91
N ALA A 35 11.21 15.68 -12.68
CA ALA A 35 10.45 16.02 -11.50
C ALA A 35 11.38 16.38 -10.35
N TYR A 36 10.86 17.22 -9.46
CA TYR A 36 11.43 17.53 -8.17
C TYR A 36 10.38 17.19 -7.12
N ALA A 37 10.75 16.35 -6.15
CA ALA A 37 9.84 15.88 -5.12
C ALA A 37 10.32 16.34 -3.73
N THR A 38 9.37 16.81 -2.93
CA THR A 38 9.52 17.15 -1.53
C THR A 38 8.36 16.55 -0.77
N SER A 39 8.57 16.19 0.49
CA SER A 39 7.55 15.51 1.30
C SER A 39 7.59 16.05 2.72
N ASP A 40 6.40 16.38 3.24
CA ASP A 40 6.19 16.64 4.67
C ASP A 40 5.84 15.35 5.44
N VAL A 41 5.67 14.23 4.74
CA VAL A 41 5.45 12.91 5.36
C VAL A 41 6.74 12.50 6.07
N LEU A 42 6.64 12.31 7.38
CA LEU A 42 7.76 11.90 8.22
C LEU A 42 8.27 10.52 7.77
N VAL A 43 9.53 10.47 7.33
CA VAL A 43 10.19 9.24 6.89
C VAL A 43 10.33 8.29 8.07
N GLY A 44 9.94 7.02 7.88
CA GLY A 44 10.07 5.98 8.90
C GLY A 44 9.02 6.03 10.03
N ALA A 45 8.15 7.04 10.07
CA ALA A 45 7.16 7.21 11.13
C ALA A 45 5.91 6.31 10.99
N GLY A 46 5.95 5.30 10.12
CA GLY A 46 4.78 4.45 9.84
C GLY A 46 3.64 5.16 9.07
N LEU A 47 3.93 6.30 8.42
CA LEU A 47 2.96 7.09 7.63
C LEU A 47 3.08 6.83 6.12
N SER A 48 3.55 5.65 5.72
CA SER A 48 3.52 5.17 4.34
C SER A 48 4.22 6.07 3.31
N SER A 49 5.40 6.60 3.65
CA SER A 49 6.16 7.49 2.75
C SER A 49 6.59 6.84 1.43
N SER A 50 6.86 5.53 1.40
CA SER A 50 7.15 4.78 0.17
C SER A 50 5.92 4.70 -0.74
N ALA A 51 4.78 4.29 -0.19
CA ALA A 51 3.52 4.22 -0.92
C ALA A 51 3.11 5.58 -1.49
N ALA A 52 3.23 6.67 -0.72
CA ALA A 52 2.97 8.02 -1.21
C ALA A 52 3.86 8.40 -2.40
N PHE A 53 5.13 8.01 -2.36
CA PHE A 53 6.08 8.25 -3.44
C PHE A 53 5.76 7.40 -4.69
N GLU A 54 5.43 6.12 -4.54
CA GLU A 54 5.05 5.25 -5.65
C GLU A 54 3.78 5.77 -6.36
N VAL A 55 2.76 6.11 -5.56
CA VAL A 55 1.48 6.63 -6.04
C VAL A 55 1.66 7.96 -6.78
N VAL A 56 2.51 8.87 -6.30
CA VAL A 56 2.74 10.15 -7.00
C VAL A 56 3.44 9.93 -8.34
N VAL A 57 4.39 8.99 -8.44
CA VAL A 57 5.02 8.63 -9.72
C VAL A 57 3.98 8.07 -10.69
N GLY A 58 3.12 7.16 -10.23
CA GLY A 58 2.03 6.61 -11.05
C GLY A 58 1.05 7.69 -11.52
N THR A 59 0.73 8.64 -10.63
CA THR A 59 -0.16 9.77 -10.92
C THR A 59 0.45 10.75 -11.93
N ILE A 60 1.75 11.04 -11.83
CA ILE A 60 2.46 11.87 -12.81
C ILE A 60 2.37 11.24 -14.20
N ILE A 61 2.63 9.93 -14.32
CA ILE A 61 2.54 9.23 -15.60
C ILE A 61 1.11 9.17 -16.13
N SER A 62 0.13 8.99 -15.25
CA SER A 62 -1.30 9.09 -15.60
C SER A 62 -1.61 10.44 -16.23
N GLY A 63 -1.13 11.54 -15.63
CA GLY A 63 -1.35 12.89 -16.13
C GLY A 63 -0.62 13.24 -17.41
N LEU A 64 0.66 12.88 -17.52
CA LEU A 64 1.49 13.25 -18.67
C LEU A 64 1.18 12.43 -19.92
N TYR A 65 0.79 11.17 -19.77
CA TYR A 65 0.70 10.24 -20.91
C TYR A 65 -0.65 9.55 -21.10
N ASN A 66 -1.56 9.64 -20.12
CA ASN A 66 -2.81 8.86 -20.11
C ASN A 66 -4.05 9.69 -19.72
N ASP A 67 -4.02 11.02 -19.92
CA ASP A 67 -5.14 11.95 -19.67
C ASP A 67 -5.75 11.87 -18.26
N MET A 68 -4.95 11.51 -17.24
CA MET A 68 -5.43 11.26 -15.87
C MET A 68 -6.48 10.13 -15.77
N LYS A 69 -6.53 9.20 -16.73
CA LYS A 69 -7.58 8.15 -16.80
C LYS A 69 -7.21 6.85 -16.08
N ILE A 70 -5.97 6.69 -15.62
CA ILE A 70 -5.59 5.51 -14.84
C ILE A 70 -6.28 5.61 -13.48
N ASN A 71 -7.05 4.59 -13.12
CA ASN A 71 -7.85 4.65 -11.91
C ASN A 71 -6.95 4.48 -10.66
N SER A 72 -7.40 5.02 -9.52
CA SER A 72 -6.62 5.03 -8.28
C SER A 72 -6.31 3.63 -7.74
N VAL A 73 -7.21 2.66 -7.94
CA VAL A 73 -7.00 1.27 -7.50
C VAL A 73 -5.89 0.61 -8.31
N GLU A 74 -5.86 0.82 -9.62
CA GLU A 74 -4.78 0.31 -10.48
C GLU A 74 -3.43 0.95 -10.13
N ILE A 75 -3.40 2.27 -9.90
CA ILE A 75 -2.17 2.95 -9.44
C ILE A 75 -1.68 2.32 -8.12
N ALA A 76 -2.59 2.03 -7.19
CA ALA A 76 -2.23 1.42 -5.92
C ALA A 76 -1.69 -0.01 -6.08
N GLN A 77 -2.33 -0.84 -6.91
CA GLN A 77 -1.87 -2.21 -7.19
C GLN A 77 -0.52 -2.23 -7.90
N ILE A 78 -0.29 -1.31 -8.84
CA ILE A 78 1.00 -1.16 -9.53
C ILE A 78 2.09 -0.67 -8.56
N SER A 79 1.74 0.23 -7.65
CA SER A 79 2.65 0.71 -6.60
C SER A 79 3.06 -0.44 -5.67
N GLN A 80 2.10 -1.25 -5.23
CA GLN A 80 2.36 -2.44 -4.42
C GLN A 80 3.24 -3.46 -5.15
N TYR A 81 3.02 -3.64 -6.46
CA TYR A 81 3.88 -4.48 -7.29
C TYR A 81 5.33 -3.94 -7.32
N ALA A 82 5.51 -2.63 -7.46
CA ALA A 82 6.83 -2.00 -7.43
C ALA A 82 7.55 -2.25 -6.10
N GLU A 83 6.86 -2.08 -4.96
CA GLU A 83 7.46 -2.30 -3.64
C GLU A 83 7.84 -3.78 -3.43
N ASN A 84 6.95 -4.70 -3.80
CA ASN A 84 7.20 -6.14 -3.64
C ASN A 84 8.30 -6.68 -4.58
N VAL A 85 8.27 -6.31 -5.87
CA VAL A 85 9.10 -6.96 -6.90
C VAL A 85 10.41 -6.23 -7.15
N PHE A 86 10.39 -4.90 -7.15
CA PHE A 86 11.55 -4.07 -7.45
C PHE A 86 12.28 -3.63 -6.18
N PHE A 87 11.55 -3.15 -5.18
CA PHE A 87 12.15 -2.73 -3.92
C PHE A 87 12.49 -3.89 -2.98
N LYS A 88 11.87 -5.07 -3.19
CA LYS A 88 12.05 -6.32 -2.43
C LYS A 88 11.53 -6.27 -0.99
N LYS A 89 10.49 -5.48 -0.74
CA LYS A 89 9.84 -5.41 0.58
C LYS A 89 8.43 -5.97 0.50
N PRO A 90 8.15 -7.11 1.17
CA PRO A 90 6.81 -7.67 1.19
C PRO A 90 5.84 -6.74 1.94
N CYS A 91 4.77 -6.33 1.27
CA CYS A 91 3.74 -5.45 1.83
C CYS A 91 2.33 -5.82 1.35
N GLY A 92 1.33 -5.49 2.19
CA GLY A 92 -0.08 -5.50 1.80
C GLY A 92 -0.42 -4.32 0.89
N LEU A 93 -1.70 -4.21 0.50
CA LEU A 93 -2.18 -3.18 -0.44
C LEU A 93 -2.75 -1.92 0.27
N MET A 94 -2.83 -1.93 1.60
CA MET A 94 -3.50 -0.91 2.39
C MET A 94 -2.91 0.49 2.19
N ASP A 95 -1.60 0.62 2.32
CA ASP A 95 -0.88 1.88 2.27
C ASP A 95 -1.04 2.56 0.91
N GLN A 96 -0.78 1.82 -0.16
CA GLN A 96 -0.94 2.31 -1.54
C GLN A 96 -2.38 2.71 -1.84
N MET A 97 -3.37 1.95 -1.35
CA MET A 97 -4.78 2.28 -1.55
C MET A 97 -5.19 3.54 -0.80
N ALA A 98 -4.77 3.70 0.45
CA ALA A 98 -5.04 4.90 1.23
C ALA A 98 -4.42 6.14 0.57
N CYS A 99 -3.16 6.05 0.15
CA CYS A 99 -2.46 7.13 -0.55
C CYS A 99 -3.11 7.48 -1.90
N SER A 100 -3.52 6.48 -2.68
CA SER A 100 -4.03 6.68 -4.04
C SER A 100 -5.49 7.17 -4.09
N VAL A 101 -6.35 6.67 -3.19
CA VAL A 101 -7.77 7.08 -3.14
C VAL A 101 -7.94 8.44 -2.45
N GLY A 102 -7.14 8.67 -1.40
CA GLY A 102 -7.18 9.88 -0.59
C GLY A 102 -8.42 10.00 0.31
N GLY A 103 -8.27 10.83 1.36
CA GLY A 103 -9.27 11.02 2.40
C GLY A 103 -9.34 9.83 3.37
N MET A 104 -10.35 9.84 4.25
CA MET A 104 -10.59 8.71 5.15
C MET A 104 -11.44 7.65 4.44
N VAL A 105 -10.94 6.42 4.40
CA VAL A 105 -11.55 5.34 3.64
C VAL A 105 -11.65 4.08 4.49
N ASN A 106 -12.74 3.36 4.29
CA ASN A 106 -12.83 1.96 4.68
C ASN A 106 -12.53 1.10 3.44
N ILE A 107 -11.63 0.14 3.59
CA ILE A 107 -11.21 -0.73 2.49
C ILE A 107 -11.50 -2.18 2.87
N ASP A 108 -12.17 -2.88 1.97
CA ASP A 108 -12.45 -4.31 2.06
C ASP A 108 -11.55 -5.08 1.09
N PHE A 109 -10.64 -5.89 1.63
CA PHE A 109 -9.70 -6.73 0.89
C PHE A 109 -10.16 -8.19 0.71
N LYS A 110 -11.46 -8.49 0.84
CA LYS A 110 -11.98 -9.86 0.63
C LYS A 110 -11.56 -10.42 -0.73
N ASP A 111 -11.61 -9.59 -1.76
CA ASP A 111 -10.97 -9.85 -3.05
C ASP A 111 -9.84 -8.82 -3.25
N PRO A 112 -8.57 -9.20 -3.03
CA PRO A 112 -7.43 -8.29 -3.19
C PRO A 112 -7.25 -7.78 -4.63
N THR A 113 -7.77 -8.49 -5.62
CA THR A 113 -7.72 -8.05 -7.03
C THR A 113 -8.75 -6.97 -7.33
N LYS A 114 -9.80 -6.89 -6.51
CA LYS A 114 -10.89 -5.92 -6.64
C LYS A 114 -11.35 -5.41 -5.26
N PRO A 115 -10.48 -4.67 -4.54
CA PRO A 115 -10.82 -4.17 -3.22
C PRO A 115 -12.01 -3.21 -3.28
N ILE A 116 -12.93 -3.31 -2.32
CA ILE A 116 -14.08 -2.41 -2.23
C ILE A 116 -13.69 -1.24 -1.33
N VAL A 117 -13.70 -0.04 -1.89
CA VAL A 117 -13.37 1.19 -1.15
C VAL A 117 -14.62 2.02 -0.91
N LYS A 118 -14.83 2.40 0.34
CA LYS A 118 -15.91 3.32 0.74
C LYS A 118 -15.29 4.54 1.41
N LYS A 119 -15.54 5.73 0.85
CA LYS A 119 -15.16 6.98 1.50
C LYS A 119 -16.00 7.15 2.76
N VAL A 120 -15.33 7.48 3.86
CA VAL A 120 -15.95 7.79 5.13
C VAL A 120 -16.02 9.31 5.24
N PRO A 121 -17.21 9.92 5.35
CA PRO A 121 -17.32 11.34 5.59
C PRO A 121 -16.60 11.71 6.90
N THR A 122 -15.56 12.53 6.78
CA THR A 122 -14.82 13.06 7.92
C THR A 122 -15.07 14.54 8.05
N GLU A 123 -15.90 14.89 9.01
CA GLU A 123 -16.29 16.26 9.30
C GLU A 123 -15.91 16.61 10.75
N PHE A 124 -14.69 16.25 11.17
CA PHE A 124 -14.22 16.46 12.55
C PHE A 124 -14.40 17.92 12.99
N GLU A 125 -14.10 18.86 12.10
CA GLU A 125 -14.25 20.30 12.34
C GLU A 125 -15.71 20.72 12.65
N LYS A 126 -16.72 20.04 12.07
CA LYS A 126 -18.13 20.33 12.38
C LYS A 126 -18.51 19.93 13.82
N TYR A 127 -17.70 19.10 14.46
CA TYR A 127 -17.88 18.63 15.83
C TYR A 127 -16.81 19.18 16.77
N ASP A 128 -16.07 20.22 16.37
CA ASP A 128 -14.95 20.80 17.13
C ASP A 128 -13.86 19.77 17.51
N TYR A 129 -13.69 18.73 16.68
CA TYR A 129 -12.67 17.70 16.85
C TYR A 129 -11.52 17.86 15.86
N SER A 130 -10.36 17.31 16.23
CA SER A 130 -9.16 17.23 15.38
C SER A 130 -8.56 15.84 15.46
N LEU A 131 -8.01 15.38 14.33
CA LEU A 131 -7.21 14.15 14.28
C LEU A 131 -5.75 14.50 14.59
N CYS A 132 -5.25 14.05 15.73
CA CYS A 132 -3.87 14.30 16.15
C CYS A 132 -3.02 13.05 15.91
N ILE A 133 -1.97 13.18 15.10
CA ILE A 133 -0.95 12.15 14.91
C ILE A 133 0.19 12.44 15.88
N VAL A 134 0.53 11.47 16.74
CA VAL A 134 1.65 11.58 17.68
C VAL A 134 2.76 10.64 17.23
N ASP A 135 3.85 11.23 16.74
CA ASP A 135 5.06 10.50 16.39
C ASP A 135 5.83 10.13 17.66
N THR A 136 5.87 8.83 17.97
CA THR A 136 6.53 8.28 19.16
C THR A 136 8.06 8.29 19.07
N LYS A 137 8.63 8.59 17.89
CA LYS A 137 10.07 8.51 17.60
C LYS A 137 10.68 7.11 17.74
N GLY A 138 9.84 6.08 17.83
CA GLY A 138 10.27 4.69 17.73
C GLY A 138 10.66 4.37 16.28
N ASP A 139 11.77 3.68 16.09
CA ASP A 139 12.20 3.21 14.78
C ASP A 139 11.77 1.75 14.58
N HIS A 140 11.23 1.43 13.39
CA HIS A 140 10.71 0.11 13.03
C HIS A 140 11.62 -0.65 12.06
N VAL A 141 12.86 -0.17 11.84
CA VAL A 141 13.81 -0.75 10.88
C VAL A 141 14.09 -2.25 11.11
N ASP A 142 14.07 -2.73 12.37
CA ASP A 142 14.40 -4.12 12.71
C ASP A 142 13.19 -5.08 12.84
N LEU A 143 11.95 -4.64 12.58
CA LEU A 143 10.75 -5.49 12.73
C LEU A 143 10.25 -6.11 11.42
N THR A 144 11.02 -6.03 10.34
CA THR A 144 10.58 -6.51 9.02
C THR A 144 10.29 -8.01 9.03
N ASP A 145 11.14 -8.80 9.69
CA ASP A 145 10.96 -10.25 9.79
C ASP A 145 9.73 -10.59 10.64
N ASP A 146 9.55 -9.91 11.78
CA ASP A 146 8.37 -10.07 12.64
C ASP A 146 7.08 -9.74 11.90
N TYR A 147 7.07 -8.63 11.14
CA TYR A 147 5.93 -8.24 10.32
C TYR A 147 5.63 -9.28 9.22
N ALA A 148 6.68 -9.81 8.57
CA ALA A 148 6.53 -10.83 7.54
C ALA A 148 6.00 -12.17 8.07
N MET A 149 6.18 -12.45 9.38
CA MET A 149 5.61 -13.64 10.02
C MET A 149 4.10 -13.53 10.26
N ILE A 150 3.57 -12.32 10.52
CA ILE A 150 2.16 -12.12 10.88
C ILE A 150 1.20 -12.82 9.90
N PRO A 151 1.27 -12.63 8.56
CA PRO A 151 0.35 -13.29 7.64
C PRO A 151 0.43 -14.82 7.70
N SER A 152 1.64 -15.38 7.91
CA SER A 152 1.84 -16.82 8.03
C SER A 152 1.21 -17.38 9.30
N GLU A 153 1.38 -16.67 10.43
CA GLU A 153 0.81 -17.06 11.72
C GLU A 153 -0.71 -16.95 11.72
N MET A 154 -1.27 -15.85 11.21
CA MET A 154 -2.71 -15.66 11.11
C MET A 154 -3.37 -16.74 10.24
N LYS A 155 -2.71 -17.17 9.15
CA LYS A 155 -3.19 -18.30 8.33
C LYS A 155 -3.17 -19.63 9.06
N LYS A 156 -2.16 -19.90 9.91
CA LYS A 156 -2.14 -21.13 10.73
C LYS A 156 -3.34 -21.18 11.68
N VAL A 157 -3.70 -20.04 12.28
CA VAL A 157 -4.86 -19.94 13.18
C VAL A 157 -6.16 -20.11 12.40
N ALA A 158 -6.32 -19.46 11.24
CA ALA A 158 -7.48 -19.64 10.39
C ALA A 158 -7.68 -21.11 9.97
N ASN A 159 -6.60 -21.76 9.52
CA ASN A 159 -6.62 -23.16 9.11
C ASN A 159 -6.99 -24.10 10.27
N PHE A 160 -6.56 -23.79 11.50
CA PHE A 160 -6.96 -24.54 12.69
C PHE A 160 -8.48 -24.46 12.96
N LEU A 161 -9.12 -23.37 12.54
CA LEU A 161 -10.56 -23.15 12.63
C LEU A 161 -11.31 -23.64 11.38
N GLY A 162 -10.59 -24.19 10.39
CA GLY A 162 -11.18 -24.75 9.17
C GLY A 162 -11.38 -23.75 8.02
N GLU A 163 -10.81 -22.55 8.12
CA GLU A 163 -10.95 -21.48 7.12
C GLU A 163 -9.59 -21.02 6.58
N ASP A 164 -9.55 -20.41 5.39
CA ASP A 164 -8.30 -19.89 4.81
C ASP A 164 -7.87 -18.53 5.40
N TYR A 165 -8.84 -17.77 5.92
CA TYR A 165 -8.62 -16.44 6.50
C TYR A 165 -9.42 -16.26 7.79
N LEU A 166 -8.85 -15.54 8.76
CA LEU A 166 -9.50 -15.26 10.05
C LEU A 166 -10.83 -14.52 9.91
N ARG A 167 -11.02 -13.79 8.81
CA ARG A 167 -12.28 -13.09 8.53
C ARG A 167 -13.45 -14.03 8.29
N ASP A 168 -13.17 -15.23 7.80
CA ASP A 168 -14.19 -16.23 7.48
C ASP A 168 -14.52 -17.10 8.71
N CYS A 169 -13.72 -17.03 9.77
CA CYS A 169 -13.96 -17.73 11.03
C CYS A 169 -15.13 -17.13 11.82
N ASP A 170 -15.94 -17.98 12.46
CA ASP A 170 -16.91 -17.54 13.45
C ASP A 170 -16.20 -17.04 14.72
N SER A 171 -16.53 -15.82 15.14
CA SER A 171 -15.88 -15.20 16.30
C SER A 171 -16.16 -15.93 17.61
N ASN A 172 -17.34 -16.54 17.78
CA ASN A 172 -17.65 -17.29 19.01
C ASN A 172 -16.84 -18.57 19.07
N GLU A 173 -16.71 -19.29 17.94
CA GLU A 173 -15.88 -20.47 17.87
C GLU A 173 -14.39 -20.16 18.15
N PHE A 174 -13.90 -19.01 17.66
CA PHE A 174 -12.56 -18.53 17.97
C PHE A 174 -12.34 -18.38 19.49
N TYR A 175 -13.24 -17.67 20.19
CA TYR A 175 -13.10 -17.45 21.63
C TYR A 175 -13.31 -18.72 22.46
N ILE A 176 -14.22 -19.62 22.06
CA ILE A 176 -14.45 -20.90 22.76
C ILE A 176 -13.20 -21.78 22.75
N ARG A 177 -12.39 -21.73 21.70
CA ARG A 177 -11.18 -22.56 21.54
C ARG A 177 -9.90 -21.91 22.11
N LEU A 178 -9.98 -20.66 22.58
CA LEU A 178 -8.88 -19.93 23.22
C LEU A 178 -8.79 -20.21 24.73
N ASP A 179 -9.91 -20.56 25.36
CA ASP A 179 -10.02 -20.98 26.77
C ASP A 179 -9.68 -22.47 26.98
#